data_AF-A0A3C1RDM4-F1
#
_entry.id   AF-A0A3C1RDM4-F1
#
_cell.length_a   1.000
_cell.length_b   1.000
_cell.length_c   1.000
_cell.angle_alpha   90.00
_cell.angle_beta   90.00
_cell.angle_gamma   90.00
#
_symmetry.space_group_name_H-M   'P 1'
#
loop_
_entity.id
_entity.type
_entity.pdbx_description
1 polymer ?
#
loop_
_entity_poly.entity_id
_entity_poly.type
_entity_poly.pdbx_seq_one_letter_code
_entity_poly.pdbx_strand_id
1 'polypeptide(L)'
;MPIKEEKYAKPGNCFLNVQQKVKNDGGSIIYGWSVLNGDFLMEAERHAIWKSPNDELVDITPSTQNLDFTFFIPQELNYIGQFIDNVRINKTKNEVVDHWIIISSLRSKIFNTASRKGDYIEIPKHMQTLYYRYENLNNCYYSFLIYGGGTATNCFCNSSKPYNRCHSLTIRKDCERDGKRIDYLQKKYAPK
;
A
#
# COMPACT_ATOMS: atom_id res chain seq x y z
N MET A 1 -10.13 8.70 15.07
CA MET A 1 -10.17 10.12 14.68
C MET A 1 -11.37 10.32 13.77
N PRO A 2 -12.23 11.33 14.00
CA PRO A 2 -13.35 11.61 13.11
C PRO A 2 -12.85 12.00 11.72
N ILE A 3 -13.53 11.53 10.69
CA ILE A 3 -13.29 11.94 9.31
C ILE A 3 -14.13 13.19 9.02
N LYS A 4 -13.49 14.28 8.61
CA LYS A 4 -14.13 15.51 8.13
C LYS A 4 -13.43 15.96 6.86
N GLU A 5 -13.94 15.46 5.74
CA GLU A 5 -13.32 15.66 4.43
C GLU A 5 -13.29 17.13 4.04
N GLU A 6 -12.17 17.55 3.44
CA GLU A 6 -12.04 18.86 2.82
C GLU A 6 -12.34 18.78 1.32
N LYS A 7 -12.96 19.82 0.75
CA LYS A 7 -13.37 19.82 -0.67
C LYS A 7 -12.22 19.61 -1.66
N TYR A 8 -10.99 19.99 -1.28
CA TYR A 8 -9.79 19.82 -2.10
C TYR A 8 -9.04 18.51 -1.81
N ALA A 9 -9.39 17.82 -0.72
CA ALA A 9 -8.67 16.63 -0.30
C ALA A 9 -8.96 15.47 -1.25
N LYS A 10 -7.93 14.67 -1.52
CA LYS A 10 -8.02 13.54 -2.44
C LYS A 10 -7.79 12.21 -1.71
N PRO A 11 -8.52 11.13 -2.06
CA PRO A 11 -8.22 9.80 -1.55
C PRO A 11 -6.76 9.42 -1.79
N GLY A 12 -6.13 8.75 -0.82
CA GLY A 12 -4.74 8.28 -0.92
C GLY A 12 -3.65 9.37 -0.89
N ASN A 13 -4.01 10.63 -0.64
CA ASN A 13 -3.07 11.76 -0.60
C ASN A 13 -2.96 12.41 0.80
N CYS A 14 -3.10 11.63 1.88
CA CYS A 14 -3.20 12.16 3.25
C CYS A 14 -2.08 13.15 3.65
N PHE A 15 -0.83 12.86 3.28
CA PHE A 15 0.31 13.75 3.51
C PHE A 15 0.12 15.12 2.84
N LEU A 16 -0.27 15.14 1.57
CA LEU A 16 -0.46 16.38 0.81
C LEU A 16 -1.72 17.13 1.24
N ASN A 17 -2.80 16.39 1.56
CA ASN A 17 -4.03 16.97 2.07
C ASN A 17 -3.75 17.74 3.37
N VAL A 18 -3.06 17.12 4.33
CA VAL A 18 -2.77 17.75 5.63
C VAL A 18 -1.76 18.89 5.47
N GLN A 19 -0.75 18.77 4.61
CA GLN A 19 0.14 19.89 4.29
C GLN A 19 -0.63 21.11 3.77
N GLN A 20 -1.58 20.89 2.87
CA GLN A 20 -2.43 21.96 2.34
C GLN A 20 -3.35 22.55 3.42
N LYS A 21 -3.90 21.71 4.31
CA LYS A 21 -4.72 22.16 5.44
C LYS A 21 -3.93 23.02 6.42
N VAL A 22 -2.71 22.60 6.77
CA VAL A 22 -1.81 23.39 7.63
C VAL A 22 -1.48 24.73 6.99
N LYS A 23 -1.26 24.77 5.67
CA LYS A 23 -1.00 26.02 4.95
C LYS A 23 -2.20 26.98 4.98
N ASN A 24 -3.42 26.46 4.85
CA ASN A 24 -4.62 27.28 4.77
C ASN A 24 -5.12 27.73 6.15
N ASP A 25 -5.09 26.83 7.13
CA ASP A 25 -5.84 26.97 8.39
C ASP A 25 -4.93 26.89 9.63
N GLY A 26 -3.62 26.74 9.44
CA GLY A 26 -2.65 26.54 10.52
C GLY A 26 -2.74 25.15 11.16
N GLY A 27 -2.22 25.03 12.38
CA GLY A 27 -2.14 23.76 13.10
C GLY A 27 -0.88 22.97 12.72
N SER A 28 -0.95 21.64 12.82
CA SER A 28 0.20 20.77 12.58
C SER A 28 -0.21 19.42 11.98
N ILE A 29 0.79 18.71 11.43
CA ILE A 29 0.64 17.36 10.90
C ILE A 29 1.05 16.35 11.96
N ILE A 30 0.23 15.31 12.15
CA ILE A 30 0.55 14.17 12.99
C ILE A 30 0.68 12.94 12.10
N TYR A 31 1.88 12.36 12.08
CA TYR A 31 2.15 11.14 11.34
C TYR A 31 1.87 9.90 12.17
N GLY A 32 1.58 8.80 11.50
CA GLY A 32 1.32 7.53 12.15
C GLY A 32 0.83 6.46 11.19
N TRP A 33 -0.03 5.60 11.71
CA TRP A 33 -0.64 4.49 11.00
C TRP A 33 -2.16 4.56 11.10
N SER A 34 -2.85 4.49 9.97
CA SER A 34 -4.27 4.16 9.89
C SER A 34 -4.42 2.64 9.89
N VAL A 35 -5.22 2.08 10.81
CA VAL A 35 -5.45 0.63 10.89
C VAL A 35 -6.79 0.31 10.24
N LEU A 36 -6.73 -0.51 9.20
CA LEU A 36 -7.85 -0.97 8.39
C LEU A 36 -8.07 -2.46 8.67
N ASN A 37 -9.32 -2.82 8.91
CA ASN A 37 -9.73 -4.21 9.14
C ASN A 37 -10.45 -4.74 7.89
N GLY A 38 -9.69 -5.19 6.90
CA GLY A 38 -10.24 -5.77 5.68
C GLY A 38 -10.74 -7.21 5.88
N ASP A 39 -11.25 -7.82 4.81
CA ASP A 39 -11.79 -9.19 4.86
C ASP A 39 -10.69 -10.23 5.10
N PHE A 40 -9.56 -10.09 4.41
CA PHE A 40 -8.48 -11.08 4.41
C PHE A 40 -7.30 -10.73 5.31
N LEU A 41 -7.03 -9.44 5.51
CA LEU A 41 -5.89 -8.96 6.28
C LEU A 41 -6.26 -7.73 7.10
N MET A 42 -5.50 -7.50 8.17
CA MET A 42 -5.41 -6.20 8.79
C MET A 42 -4.26 -5.44 8.16
N GLU A 43 -4.47 -4.16 7.84
CA GLU A 43 -3.47 -3.30 7.22
C GLU A 43 -3.27 -2.06 8.07
N ALA A 44 -2.02 -1.79 8.45
CA ALA A 44 -1.61 -0.50 8.95
C ALA A 44 -1.00 0.29 7.78
N GLU A 45 -1.75 1.28 7.29
CA GLU A 45 -1.35 2.18 6.21
C GLU A 45 -0.68 3.42 6.78
N ARG A 46 0.42 3.87 6.16
CA ARG A 46 1.05 5.13 6.56
C ARG A 46 0.12 6.30 6.32
N HIS A 47 -0.11 7.08 7.36
CA HIS A 47 -1.15 8.09 7.33
C HIS A 47 -0.75 9.39 8.02
N ALA A 48 -1.43 10.47 7.62
CA ALA A 48 -1.28 11.79 8.20
C ALA A 48 -2.64 12.31 8.67
N ILE A 49 -2.69 12.82 9.89
CA ILE A 49 -3.84 13.44 10.53
C ILE A 49 -3.55 14.92 10.75
N TRP A 50 -4.55 15.78 10.56
CA TRP A 50 -4.42 17.19 10.88
C TRP A 50 -4.75 17.41 12.36
N LYS A 51 -3.86 18.13 13.05
CA LYS A 51 -4.09 18.65 14.39
C LYS A 51 -4.37 20.15 14.27
N SER A 52 -5.58 20.57 14.64
CA SER A 52 -5.99 21.97 14.55
C SER A 52 -5.21 22.86 15.54
N PRO A 53 -5.24 24.21 15.37
CA PRO A 53 -4.70 25.14 16.36
C PRO A 53 -5.31 25.00 17.76
N ASN A 54 -6.50 24.42 17.88
CA ASN A 54 -7.20 24.17 19.14
C ASN A 54 -7.00 22.72 19.64
N ASP A 55 -5.94 22.05 19.17
CA ASP A 55 -5.56 20.68 19.53
C ASP A 55 -6.54 19.56 19.14
N GLU A 56 -7.51 19.83 18.25
CA GLU A 56 -8.43 18.81 17.73
C GLU A 56 -7.74 17.93 16.67
N LEU A 57 -7.92 16.61 16.74
CA LEU A 57 -7.40 15.66 15.76
C LEU A 57 -8.49 15.23 14.78
N VAL A 58 -8.27 15.50 13.49
CA VAL A 58 -9.25 15.26 12.43
C VAL A 58 -8.56 14.62 11.24
N ASP A 59 -9.15 13.54 10.74
CA ASP A 59 -8.77 13.00 9.45
C ASP A 59 -9.52 13.75 8.36
N ILE A 60 -8.81 14.49 7.52
CA ILE A 60 -9.40 15.27 6.44
C ILE A 60 -9.35 14.54 5.09
N THR A 61 -8.75 13.35 5.06
CA THR A 61 -8.57 12.57 3.84
C THR A 61 -9.83 11.77 3.55
N PRO A 62 -10.42 11.90 2.34
CA PRO A 62 -11.59 11.11 1.99
C PRO A 62 -11.33 9.61 2.10
N SER A 63 -12.27 8.91 2.73
CA SER A 63 -12.20 7.46 2.90
C SER A 63 -12.60 6.76 1.61
N THR A 64 -11.88 5.70 1.23
CA THR A 64 -12.28 4.83 0.11
C THR A 64 -13.35 3.82 0.50
N GLN A 65 -13.66 3.69 1.79
CA GLN A 65 -14.58 2.69 2.36
C GLN A 65 -15.80 3.32 3.06
N ASN A 66 -16.06 4.63 2.85
CA ASN A 66 -17.14 5.38 3.51
C ASN A 66 -17.15 5.20 5.04
N LEU A 67 -15.96 5.26 5.66
CA LEU A 67 -15.82 5.18 7.11
C LEU A 67 -16.05 6.55 7.76
N ASP A 68 -16.67 6.57 8.94
CA ASP A 68 -16.85 7.80 9.73
C ASP A 68 -15.63 8.13 10.60
N PHE A 69 -14.79 7.13 10.89
CA PHE A 69 -13.63 7.26 11.77
C PHE A 69 -12.42 6.48 11.26
N THR A 70 -11.25 7.07 11.46
CA THR A 70 -9.93 6.44 11.26
C THR A 70 -9.38 5.93 12.58
N PHE A 71 -9.09 4.63 12.69
CA PHE A 71 -8.32 4.10 13.83
C PHE A 71 -6.85 4.44 13.61
N PHE A 72 -6.28 5.31 14.47
CA PHE A 72 -4.99 5.92 14.21
C PHE A 72 -4.01 5.68 15.36
N ILE A 73 -2.81 5.23 15.03
CA ILE A 73 -1.70 5.05 15.96
C ILE A 73 -0.60 6.07 15.59
N PRO A 74 -0.42 7.15 16.38
CA PRO A 74 0.63 8.13 16.14
C PRO A 74 2.03 7.48 16.16
N GLN A 75 2.91 7.94 15.28
CA GLN A 75 4.31 7.56 15.28
C GLN A 75 5.16 8.67 14.68
N GLU A 76 6.28 8.96 15.34
CA GLU A 76 7.31 9.84 14.78
C GLU A 76 7.78 9.34 13.41
N LEU A 77 7.76 10.24 12.43
CA LEU A 77 8.17 9.96 11.06
C LEU A 77 8.81 11.20 10.45
N ASN A 78 10.01 11.05 9.92
CA ASN A 78 10.60 12.04 9.04
C ASN A 78 10.14 11.79 7.60
N TYR A 79 9.05 12.44 7.19
CA TYR A 79 8.53 12.34 5.83
C TYR A 79 9.20 13.37 4.91
N ILE A 80 9.95 12.87 3.94
CA ILE A 80 10.66 13.61 2.89
C ILE A 80 10.05 13.37 1.50
N GLY A 81 8.81 12.87 1.43
CA GLY A 81 8.14 12.51 0.17
C GLY A 81 8.34 11.06 -0.26
N GLN A 82 8.93 10.21 0.60
CA GLN A 82 9.17 8.80 0.31
C GLN A 82 7.86 7.99 0.40
N PHE A 83 7.72 6.99 -0.47
CA PHE A 83 6.74 5.92 -0.26
C PHE A 83 7.23 5.02 0.89
N ILE A 84 6.29 4.48 1.66
CA ILE A 84 6.58 3.62 2.80
C ILE A 84 5.60 2.45 2.69
N ASP A 85 6.11 1.22 2.85
CA ASP A 85 5.25 0.04 2.81
C ASP A 85 4.29 0.02 4.00
N ASN A 86 3.11 -0.53 3.75
CA ASN A 86 2.12 -0.78 4.79
C ASN A 86 2.49 -2.07 5.52
N VAL A 87 2.17 -2.12 6.81
CA VAL A 87 2.28 -3.37 7.57
C VAL A 87 0.99 -4.15 7.37
N ARG A 88 1.10 -5.39 6.90
CA ARG A 88 -0.06 -6.25 6.64
C ARG A 88 0.06 -7.54 7.42
N ILE A 89 -1.02 -7.95 8.06
CA ILE A 89 -1.11 -9.20 8.83
C ILE A 89 -2.27 -10.01 8.29
N ASN A 90 -2.01 -11.25 7.92
CA ASN A 90 -3.06 -12.20 7.56
C ASN A 90 -3.92 -12.50 8.80
N LYS A 91 -5.23 -12.20 8.72
CA LYS A 91 -6.20 -12.48 9.79
C LYS A 91 -6.98 -13.78 9.56
N THR A 92 -6.63 -14.51 8.51
CA THR A 92 -7.25 -15.78 8.12
C THR A 92 -6.28 -16.95 8.33
N LYS A 93 -6.71 -18.17 7.98
CA LYS A 93 -5.84 -19.35 7.86
C LYS A 93 -5.45 -19.66 6.41
N ASN A 94 -5.76 -18.78 5.47
CA ASN A 94 -5.54 -18.99 4.05
C ASN A 94 -4.14 -18.52 3.64
N GLU A 95 -3.26 -19.45 3.29
CA GLU A 95 -1.86 -19.17 2.89
C GLU A 95 -1.77 -18.31 1.61
N VAL A 96 -2.82 -18.31 0.77
CA VAL A 96 -2.87 -17.42 -0.41
C VAL A 96 -2.79 -15.95 0.01
N VAL A 97 -3.32 -15.60 1.18
CA VAL A 97 -3.24 -14.25 1.73
C VAL A 97 -1.80 -13.91 2.11
N ASP A 98 -1.03 -14.85 2.67
CA ASP A 98 0.39 -14.62 2.96
C ASP A 98 1.19 -14.34 1.69
N HIS A 99 0.90 -15.07 0.62
CA HIS A 99 1.51 -14.82 -0.69
C HIS A 99 1.08 -13.47 -1.28
N TRP A 100 -0.17 -13.06 -1.08
CA TRP A 100 -0.65 -11.74 -1.49
C TRP A 100 0.03 -10.60 -0.72
N ILE A 101 0.30 -10.79 0.58
CA ILE A 101 1.07 -9.85 1.40
C ILE A 101 2.49 -9.68 0.84
N ILE A 102 3.18 -10.78 0.49
CA ILE A 102 4.53 -10.73 -0.09
C ILE A 102 4.53 -9.96 -1.43
N ILE A 103 3.54 -10.21 -2.29
CA ILE A 103 3.35 -9.50 -3.55
C ILE A 103 3.14 -8.00 -3.28
N SER A 104 2.32 -7.66 -2.30
CA SER A 104 2.02 -6.26 -1.92
C SER A 104 3.26 -5.54 -1.41
N SER A 105 4.07 -6.17 -0.55
CA SER A 105 5.32 -5.58 -0.08
C SER A 105 6.34 -5.38 -1.20
N LEU A 106 6.41 -6.30 -2.17
CA LEU A 106 7.29 -6.09 -3.32
C LEU A 106 6.78 -4.95 -4.22
N ARG A 107 5.46 -4.81 -4.37
CA ARG A 107 4.82 -3.69 -5.06
C ARG A 107 5.22 -2.36 -4.41
N SER A 108 5.13 -2.25 -3.08
CA SER A 108 5.59 -1.09 -2.33
C SER A 108 7.06 -0.79 -2.56
N LYS A 109 7.92 -1.83 -2.63
CA LYS A 109 9.34 -1.66 -2.96
C LYS A 109 9.56 -1.05 -4.34
N ILE A 110 8.73 -1.39 -5.33
CA ILE A 110 8.76 -0.77 -6.67
C ILE A 110 8.28 0.69 -6.58
N PHE A 111 7.23 0.97 -5.82
CA PHE A 111 6.74 2.34 -5.58
C PHE A 111 7.78 3.23 -4.89
N ASN A 112 8.63 2.68 -4.01
CA ASN A 112 9.74 3.43 -3.40
C ASN A 112 10.78 3.93 -4.42
N THR A 113 10.74 3.43 -5.66
CA THR A 113 11.58 3.89 -6.77
C THR A 113 10.93 4.99 -7.60
N ALA A 114 9.63 5.21 -7.37
CA ALA A 114 8.84 6.16 -8.12
C ALA A 114 9.11 7.59 -7.67
N SER A 115 8.88 8.53 -8.58
CA SER A 115 8.80 9.95 -8.25
C SER A 115 7.35 10.42 -8.28
N ARG A 116 7.03 11.42 -7.47
CA ARG A 116 5.73 12.08 -7.49
C ARG A 116 5.81 13.37 -8.27
N LYS A 117 4.96 13.53 -9.29
CA LYS A 117 4.79 14.74 -10.10
C LYS A 117 3.36 15.25 -9.94
N GLY A 118 3.14 16.09 -8.92
CA GLY A 118 1.80 16.51 -8.52
C GLY A 118 0.98 15.31 -8.04
N ASP A 119 -0.14 15.04 -8.70
CA ASP A 119 -1.01 13.89 -8.39
C ASP A 119 -0.56 12.59 -9.07
N TYR A 120 0.42 12.64 -9.97
CA TYR A 120 0.86 11.48 -10.73
C TYR A 120 2.09 10.83 -10.10
N ILE A 121 2.11 9.49 -10.11
CA ILE A 121 3.26 8.69 -9.74
C ILE A 121 3.94 8.25 -11.03
N GLU A 122 5.22 8.57 -11.17
CA GLU A 122 6.04 8.17 -12.30
C GLU A 122 6.97 7.01 -11.91
N ILE A 123 6.74 5.85 -12.51
CA ILE A 123 7.62 4.68 -12.37
C ILE A 123 8.78 4.81 -13.37
N PRO A 124 10.05 4.72 -12.92
CA PRO A 124 11.20 4.74 -13.81
C PRO A 124 11.11 3.67 -14.91
N LYS A 125 11.51 4.00 -16.14
CA LYS A 125 11.42 3.08 -17.29
C LYS A 125 11.99 1.69 -17.01
N HIS A 126 13.12 1.61 -16.30
CA HIS A 126 13.79 0.35 -15.98
C HIS A 126 13.04 -0.51 -14.93
N MET A 127 12.04 0.06 -14.24
CA MET A 127 11.17 -0.63 -13.28
C MET A 127 9.79 -0.99 -13.84
N GLN A 128 9.38 -0.41 -14.98
CA GLN A 128 8.01 -0.55 -15.50
C GLN A 128 7.59 -2.01 -15.74
N THR A 129 8.48 -2.85 -16.28
CA THR A 129 8.16 -4.27 -16.48
C THR A 129 7.86 -5.00 -15.17
N LEU A 130 8.60 -4.69 -14.10
CA LEU A 130 8.34 -5.27 -12.78
C LEU A 130 7.05 -4.70 -12.19
N TYR A 131 6.83 -3.39 -12.32
CA TYR A 131 5.59 -2.74 -11.90
C TYR A 131 4.36 -3.42 -12.51
N TYR A 132 4.26 -3.51 -13.85
CA TYR A 132 3.11 -4.12 -14.51
C TYR A 132 2.92 -5.59 -14.13
N ARG A 133 4.02 -6.34 -13.95
CA ARG A 133 3.94 -7.73 -13.48
C ARG A 133 3.30 -7.81 -12.08
N TYR A 134 3.76 -7.01 -11.13
CA TYR A 134 3.30 -7.09 -9.75
C TYR A 134 1.96 -6.41 -9.51
N GLU A 135 1.57 -5.43 -10.33
CA GLU A 135 0.19 -4.92 -10.39
C GLU A 135 -0.77 -6.00 -10.90
N ASN A 136 -0.43 -6.68 -12.00
CA ASN A 136 -1.26 -7.76 -12.53
C ASN A 136 -1.38 -8.93 -11.52
N LEU A 137 -0.26 -9.35 -10.92
CA LEU A 137 -0.28 -10.39 -9.88
C LEU A 137 -1.12 -9.96 -8.69
N ASN A 138 -0.99 -8.72 -8.22
CA ASN A 138 -1.80 -8.22 -7.12
C ASN A 138 -3.30 -8.34 -7.41
N ASN A 139 -3.73 -7.94 -8.61
CA ASN A 139 -5.12 -8.01 -9.03
C ASN A 139 -5.61 -9.47 -9.18
N CYS A 140 -4.77 -10.37 -9.71
CA CYS A 140 -5.09 -11.80 -9.79
C CYS A 140 -5.28 -12.42 -8.41
N TYR A 141 -4.38 -12.13 -7.46
CA TYR A 141 -4.47 -12.66 -6.09
C TYR A 141 -5.69 -12.11 -5.34
N TYR A 142 -5.92 -10.79 -5.43
CA TYR A 142 -7.10 -10.18 -4.83
C TYR A 142 -8.40 -10.79 -5.38
N SER A 143 -8.54 -10.87 -6.71
CA SER A 143 -9.72 -11.47 -7.34
C SER A 143 -9.89 -12.93 -6.93
N PHE A 144 -8.80 -13.71 -6.94
CA PHE A 144 -8.84 -15.11 -6.54
C PHE A 144 -9.32 -15.27 -5.09
N LEU A 145 -8.84 -14.44 -4.15
CA LEU A 145 -9.29 -14.44 -2.76
C LEU A 145 -10.78 -14.06 -2.63
N ILE A 146 -11.24 -13.03 -3.34
CA ILE A 146 -12.64 -12.60 -3.36
C ILE A 146 -13.58 -13.73 -3.84
N TYR A 147 -13.16 -14.54 -4.81
CA TYR A 147 -13.91 -15.70 -5.28
C TYR A 147 -13.72 -16.97 -4.42
N GLY A 148 -13.20 -16.85 -3.20
CA GLY A 148 -13.03 -17.98 -2.27
C GLY A 148 -11.81 -18.85 -2.56
N GLY A 149 -10.85 -18.34 -3.33
CA GLY A 149 -9.62 -19.04 -3.68
C GLY A 149 -8.76 -19.37 -2.46
N GLY A 150 -8.29 -20.62 -2.42
CA GLY A 150 -7.42 -21.16 -1.38
C GLY A 150 -6.43 -22.16 -1.96
N THR A 151 -5.60 -22.75 -1.10
CA THR A 151 -4.50 -23.64 -1.51
C THR A 151 -4.95 -24.84 -2.35
N ALA A 152 -6.12 -25.41 -2.06
CA ALA A 152 -6.67 -26.57 -2.79
C ALA A 152 -7.48 -26.20 -4.04
N THR A 153 -7.85 -24.93 -4.22
CA THR A 153 -8.67 -24.49 -5.36
C THR A 153 -7.83 -24.40 -6.64
N ASN A 154 -8.47 -24.56 -7.81
CA ASN A 154 -7.78 -24.42 -9.10
C ASN A 154 -7.11 -23.05 -9.20
N CYS A 155 -5.85 -23.04 -9.62
CA CYS A 155 -5.07 -21.83 -9.67
C CYS A 155 -5.64 -20.87 -10.73
N PHE A 156 -5.66 -19.57 -10.42
CA PHE A 156 -6.15 -18.49 -11.28
C PHE A 156 -5.41 -18.32 -12.63
N CYS A 157 -4.38 -19.12 -12.89
CA CYS A 157 -3.57 -19.06 -14.11
C CYS A 157 -4.02 -20.05 -15.20
N ASN A 158 -5.19 -20.68 -15.05
CA ASN A 158 -5.76 -21.64 -15.99
C ASN A 158 -4.88 -22.87 -16.30
N SER A 159 -3.99 -23.25 -15.37
CA SER A 159 -3.15 -24.46 -15.53
C SER A 159 -3.89 -25.76 -15.21
N SER A 160 -5.16 -25.67 -14.80
CA SER A 160 -5.97 -26.77 -14.25
C SER A 160 -5.38 -27.46 -13.01
N LYS A 161 -4.26 -26.95 -12.47
CA LYS A 161 -3.65 -27.44 -11.23
C LYS A 161 -4.21 -26.68 -10.03
N PRO A 162 -4.33 -27.32 -8.85
CA PRO A 162 -4.62 -26.60 -7.62
C PRO A 162 -3.49 -25.60 -7.31
N TYR A 163 -3.82 -24.51 -6.63
CA TYR A 163 -2.89 -23.42 -6.28
C TYR A 163 -1.62 -23.94 -5.59
N ASN A 164 -1.76 -24.89 -4.66
CA ASN A 164 -0.67 -25.49 -3.91
C ASN A 164 0.31 -26.32 -4.76
N ARG A 165 -0.03 -26.63 -6.02
CA ARG A 165 0.81 -27.30 -7.02
C ARG A 165 1.13 -26.40 -8.22
N CYS A 166 0.90 -25.10 -8.05
CA CYS A 166 1.10 -24.10 -9.09
C CYS A 166 1.85 -22.90 -8.51
N HIS A 167 1.17 -21.76 -8.32
CA HIS A 167 1.82 -20.52 -7.91
C HIS A 167 2.41 -20.55 -6.50
N SER A 168 1.89 -21.38 -5.59
CA SER A 168 2.50 -21.52 -4.25
C SER A 168 3.97 -21.97 -4.31
N LEU A 169 4.33 -22.75 -5.34
CA LEU A 169 5.65 -23.37 -5.45
C LEU A 169 6.74 -22.36 -5.82
N THR A 170 6.38 -21.28 -6.49
CA THR A 170 7.35 -20.33 -7.07
C THR A 170 7.24 -18.94 -6.47
N ILE A 171 6.07 -18.51 -6.01
CA ILE A 171 5.81 -17.08 -5.73
C ILE A 171 6.80 -16.46 -4.74
N ARG A 172 7.15 -17.18 -3.66
CA ARG A 172 8.13 -16.69 -2.68
C ARG A 172 9.52 -16.49 -3.31
N LYS A 173 10.00 -17.50 -4.03
CA LYS A 173 11.30 -17.46 -4.72
C LYS A 173 11.33 -16.39 -5.81
N ASP A 174 10.22 -16.23 -6.53
CA ASP A 174 10.07 -15.19 -7.55
C ASP A 174 10.14 -13.80 -6.94
N CYS A 175 9.43 -13.56 -5.83
CA CYS A 175 9.45 -12.28 -5.12
C CYS A 175 10.83 -11.98 -4.52
N GLU A 176 11.52 -12.98 -3.95
CA GLU A 176 12.89 -12.82 -3.44
C GLU A 176 13.88 -12.48 -4.55
N ARG A 177 13.82 -13.19 -5.68
CA ARG A 177 14.67 -12.93 -6.85
C ARG A 177 14.43 -11.53 -7.39
N ASP A 178 13.17 -11.16 -7.58
CA ASP A 178 12.80 -9.87 -8.13
C ASP A 178 13.08 -8.73 -7.13
N GLY A 179 12.98 -9.00 -5.83
CA GLY A 179 13.39 -8.08 -4.76
C GLY A 179 14.87 -7.71 -4.83
N LYS A 180 15.75 -8.70 -5.06
CA LYS A 180 17.18 -8.46 -5.30
C LYS A 180 17.42 -7.71 -6.62
N ARG A 181 16.62 -7.99 -7.64
CA ARG A 181 16.67 -7.29 -8.93
C ARG A 181 16.30 -5.81 -8.76
N ILE A 182 15.28 -5.49 -7.96
CA ILE A 182 14.92 -4.10 -7.63
C ILE A 182 16.09 -3.39 -6.95
N ASP A 183 16.70 -4.00 -5.94
CA ASP A 183 17.85 -3.41 -5.23
C ASP A 183 19.02 -3.13 -6.17
N TYR A 184 19.33 -4.08 -7.06
CA TYR A 184 20.37 -3.92 -8.07
C TYR A 184 20.06 -2.75 -9.02
N LEU A 185 18.83 -2.67 -9.53
CA LEU A 185 18.43 -1.61 -10.46
C LEU A 185 18.45 -0.25 -9.79
N GLN A 186 17.95 -0.12 -8.55
CA GLN A 186 18.02 1.13 -7.79
C GLN A 186 19.46 1.61 -7.62
N LYS A 187 20.38 0.71 -7.23
CA LYS A 187 21.81 1.05 -7.09
C LYS A 187 22.45 1.44 -8.43
N LYS A 188 22.14 0.71 -9.50
CA LYS A 188 22.70 0.95 -10.84
C LYS A 188 22.31 2.31 -11.42
N TYR A 189 21.10 2.78 -11.14
CA TYR A 189 20.53 4.02 -11.69
C TYR A 189 20.43 5.15 -10.65
N ALA A 190 21.06 5.01 -9.48
CA ALA A 190 21.13 6.08 -8.49
C ALA A 190 21.89 7.30 -9.06
N PRO A 191 21.47 8.54 -8.77
CA PRO A 191 22.24 9.72 -9.12
C PRO A 191 23.64 9.62 -8.49
N LYS A 192 24.69 9.93 -9.26
CA LYS A 192 26.06 10.04 -8.76
C LYS A 192 26.30 11.37 -8.07
#